data_AF-A0A1Y2T3A5-F1
#
_entry.id   AF-A0A1Y2T3A5-F1
#
_cell.length_a   1.000
_cell.length_b   1.000
_cell.length_c   1.000
_cell.angle_alpha   90.00
_cell.angle_beta   90.00
_cell.angle_gamma   90.00
#
_symmetry.space_group_name_H-M   'P 1'
#
loop_
_entity.id
_entity.type
_entity.pdbx_description
1 polymer ?
#
loop_
_entity_poly.entity_id
_entity_poly.type
_entity_poly.pdbx_seq_one_letter_code
_entity_poly.pdbx_strand_id
1 'polypeptide(L)'
;MLERALRLLRFRTPEPAVPVPDHQALMKAALARVETARQMMREARTLEELDLARSALQQAQAEVQHVIRTAKREQGVALRPIAETEEVYRTLWERLKGRGSPSDAQEQPGRPDSPAAGE
;
A
#
# COMPACT_ATOMS: atom_id res chain seq x y z
N MET A 1 27.33 -11.93 -40.49
CA MET A 1 26.72 -13.17 -41.03
C MET A 1 25.76 -13.85 -40.04
N LEU A 2 25.97 -13.73 -38.72
CA LEU A 2 25.10 -14.33 -37.69
C LEU A 2 23.64 -13.83 -37.73
N GLU A 3 23.44 -12.55 -38.03
CA GLU A 3 22.11 -11.91 -38.07
C GLU A 3 21.18 -12.47 -39.16
N ARG A 4 21.77 -12.96 -40.26
CA ARG A 4 21.02 -13.52 -41.39
C ARG A 4 20.51 -14.94 -41.07
N ALA A 5 21.24 -15.69 -40.23
CA ALA A 5 20.83 -17.00 -39.75
C ALA A 5 19.70 -16.91 -38.71
N LEU A 6 19.72 -15.88 -37.85
CA LEU A 6 18.69 -15.68 -36.83
C LEU A 6 17.32 -15.27 -37.42
N ARG A 7 17.30 -14.52 -38.53
CA ARG A 7 16.05 -14.21 -39.27
C ARG A 7 15.39 -15.43 -39.90
N LEU A 8 16.16 -16.43 -40.32
CA LEU A 8 15.64 -17.65 -40.94
C LEU A 8 14.92 -18.57 -39.94
N LEU A 9 15.26 -18.48 -38.65
CA LEU A 9 14.69 -19.31 -37.59
C LEU A 9 13.34 -18.81 -37.06
N ARG A 10 12.75 -17.74 -37.62
CA ARG A 10 11.43 -17.21 -37.21
C ARG A 10 11.29 -16.99 -35.70
N PHE A 11 12.39 -16.78 -34.98
CA PHE A 11 12.32 -16.23 -33.63
C PHE A 11 11.75 -14.82 -33.79
N ARG A 12 10.48 -14.67 -33.43
CA ARG A 12 9.83 -13.37 -33.27
C ARG A 12 10.78 -12.50 -32.47
N THR A 13 11.31 -11.46 -33.10
CA THR A 13 11.82 -10.30 -32.39
C THR A 13 10.73 -9.91 -31.40
N PRO A 14 11.00 -9.90 -30.08
CA PRO A 14 10.02 -9.40 -29.13
C PRO A 14 9.66 -7.97 -29.55
N GLU A 15 8.38 -7.75 -29.81
CA GLU A 15 7.78 -6.44 -30.05
C GLU A 15 8.12 -5.47 -28.91
N PRO A 16 8.11 -4.16 -29.18
CA PRO A 16 8.78 -3.17 -28.35
C PRO A 16 8.21 -3.16 -26.94
N ALA A 17 9.11 -3.00 -25.97
CA ALA A 17 8.82 -2.84 -24.56
C ALA A 17 7.60 -1.93 -24.34
N VAL A 18 6.59 -2.44 -23.64
CA VAL A 18 5.49 -1.64 -23.09
C VAL A 18 6.14 -0.43 -22.41
N PRO A 19 5.80 0.82 -22.80
CA PRO A 19 6.38 1.98 -22.16
C PRO A 19 6.04 1.91 -20.67
N VAL A 20 7.08 1.86 -19.84
CA VAL A 20 6.94 1.88 -18.38
C VAL A 20 6.13 3.13 -18.04
N PRO A 21 4.98 3.01 -17.38
CA PRO A 21 4.15 4.16 -17.07
C PRO A 21 4.94 5.12 -16.16
N ASP A 22 4.98 6.40 -16.55
CA ASP A 22 5.57 7.45 -15.73
C ASP A 22 4.62 7.78 -14.56
N HIS A 23 4.90 7.13 -13.43
CA HIS A 23 4.14 7.31 -12.19
C HIS A 23 4.15 8.75 -11.69
N GLN A 24 5.22 9.52 -11.97
CA GLN A 24 5.31 10.92 -11.56
C GLN A 24 4.35 11.78 -12.38
N ALA A 25 4.29 11.56 -13.70
CA ALA A 25 3.32 12.23 -14.56
C ALA A 25 1.88 11.86 -14.19
N LEU A 26 1.61 10.58 -13.94
CA LEU A 26 0.28 10.10 -13.51
C LEU A 26 -0.14 10.70 -12.17
N MET A 27 0.78 10.75 -11.19
CA MET A 27 0.53 11.38 -9.89
C MET A 27 0.23 12.87 -10.04
N LYS A 28 1.04 13.59 -10.84
CA LYS A 28 0.84 15.03 -11.09
C LYS A 28 -0.53 15.31 -11.72
N ALA A 29 -0.94 14.50 -12.69
CA ALA A 29 -2.25 14.63 -13.33
C ALA A 29 -3.40 14.35 -12.34
N ALA A 30 -3.28 13.31 -11.51
CA ALA A 30 -4.28 12.98 -10.50
C ALA A 30 -4.42 14.08 -9.43
N LEU A 31 -3.31 14.65 -8.97
CA LEU A 31 -3.31 15.78 -8.02
C LEU A 31 -3.94 17.03 -8.64
N ALA A 32 -3.66 17.34 -9.90
CA ALA A 32 -4.30 18.46 -10.59
C ALA A 32 -5.83 18.28 -10.63
N ARG A 33 -6.33 17.06 -10.89
CA ARG A 33 -7.78 16.78 -10.83
C ARG A 33 -8.37 16.97 -9.43
N VAL A 34 -7.65 16.61 -8.38
CA VAL A 34 -8.07 16.88 -6.99
C VAL A 34 -8.18 18.38 -6.74
N GLU A 35 -7.21 19.17 -7.19
CA GLU A 35 -7.23 20.63 -7.06
C GLU A 35 -8.40 21.24 -7.84
N THR A 36 -8.65 20.80 -9.07
CA THR A 36 -9.81 21.23 -9.86
C THR A 36 -11.12 20.91 -9.14
N ALA A 37 -11.30 19.68 -8.64
CA ALA A 37 -12.52 19.30 -7.93
C ALA A 37 -12.72 20.12 -6.64
N ARG A 38 -11.64 20.43 -5.91
CA ARG A 38 -11.69 21.33 -4.75
C ARG A 38 -12.08 22.74 -5.12
N GLN A 39 -11.61 23.24 -6.26
CA GLN A 39 -12.00 24.56 -6.75
C GLN A 39 -13.49 24.57 -7.13
N MET A 40 -13.97 23.54 -7.81
CA MET A 40 -15.40 23.38 -8.12
C MET A 40 -16.26 23.36 -6.85
N MET A 41 -15.82 22.69 -5.78
CA MET A 41 -16.54 22.71 -4.50
C MET A 41 -16.60 24.10 -3.86
N ARG A 42 -15.57 24.95 -4.06
CA ARG A 42 -15.55 26.33 -3.54
C ARG A 42 -16.43 27.26 -4.36
N GLU A 43 -16.56 27.01 -5.66
CA GLU A 43 -17.28 27.84 -6.60
C GLU A 43 -18.74 27.41 -6.80
N ALA A 44 -19.11 26.20 -6.36
CA ALA A 44 -20.46 25.64 -6.48
C ALA A 44 -21.51 26.59 -5.89
N ARG A 45 -22.50 26.95 -6.70
CA ARG A 45 -23.63 27.82 -6.33
C ARG A 45 -24.91 27.05 -6.14
N THR A 46 -24.96 25.81 -6.62
CA THR A 46 -26.11 24.90 -6.49
C THR A 46 -25.72 23.60 -5.79
N LEU A 47 -26.71 22.90 -5.26
CA LEU A 47 -26.49 21.57 -4.67
C LEU A 47 -26.04 20.55 -5.71
N GLU A 48 -26.58 20.62 -6.93
CA GLU A 48 -26.17 19.75 -8.05
C GLU A 48 -24.70 19.95 -8.42
N GLU A 49 -24.23 21.19 -8.49
CA GLU A 49 -22.82 21.51 -8.72
C GLU A 49 -21.92 21.01 -7.59
N LEU A 50 -22.39 21.12 -6.34
CA LEU A 50 -21.65 20.63 -5.18
C LEU A 50 -21.53 19.10 -5.17
N ASP A 51 -22.61 18.40 -5.54
CA ASP A 51 -22.63 16.94 -5.64
C ASP A 51 -21.71 16.46 -6.78
N LEU A 52 -21.75 17.12 -7.94
CA LEU A 52 -20.83 16.84 -9.04
C LEU A 52 -19.37 17.06 -8.63
N ALA A 53 -19.07 18.16 -7.94
CA ALA A 53 -17.73 18.45 -7.44
C ALA A 53 -17.28 17.41 -6.40
N ARG A 54 -18.18 16.93 -5.54
CA ARG A 54 -17.90 15.87 -4.56
C ARG A 54 -17.60 14.54 -5.25
N SER A 55 -18.38 14.14 -6.25
CA SER A 55 -18.13 12.93 -7.04
C SER A 55 -16.79 13.01 -7.78
N ALA A 56 -16.49 14.16 -8.40
CA ALA A 56 -15.21 14.40 -9.06
C ALA A 56 -14.04 14.31 -8.07
N LEU A 57 -14.19 14.85 -6.86
CA LEU A 57 -13.17 14.75 -5.81
C LEU A 57 -12.93 13.30 -5.38
N GLN A 58 -14.01 12.53 -5.15
CA GLN A 58 -13.91 11.11 -4.78
C GLN A 58 -13.19 10.29 -5.85
N GLN A 59 -13.53 10.52 -7.12
CA GLN A 59 -12.88 9.85 -8.25
C GLN A 59 -11.38 10.21 -8.32
N ALA A 60 -11.04 11.50 -8.23
CA ALA A 60 -9.64 11.95 -8.28
C ALA A 60 -8.82 11.39 -7.11
N GLN A 61 -9.40 11.30 -5.91
CA GLN A 61 -8.76 10.66 -4.76
C GLN A 61 -8.52 9.16 -4.97
N ALA A 62 -9.48 8.44 -5.58
CA ALA A 62 -9.32 7.04 -5.93
C ALA A 62 -8.20 6.82 -6.96
N GLU A 63 -8.06 7.73 -7.95
CA GLU A 63 -6.94 7.72 -8.90
C GLU A 63 -5.59 7.89 -8.21
N VAL A 64 -5.45 8.86 -7.28
CA VAL A 64 -4.22 9.03 -6.49
C VAL A 64 -3.88 7.76 -5.72
N GLN A 65 -4.86 7.15 -5.04
CA GLN A 65 -4.64 5.90 -4.32
C GLN A 65 -4.28 4.73 -5.25
N HIS A 66 -4.82 4.70 -6.47
CA HIS A 66 -4.47 3.70 -7.46
C HIS A 66 -3.02 3.86 -7.90
N VAL A 67 -2.59 5.07 -8.28
CA VAL A 67 -1.20 5.35 -8.67
C VAL A 67 -0.22 4.98 -7.56
N ILE A 68 -0.52 5.33 -6.30
CA ILE A 68 0.31 4.94 -5.15
C ILE A 68 0.42 3.42 -5.01
N ARG A 69 -0.70 2.71 -5.13
CA ARG A 69 -0.72 1.25 -5.01
C ARG A 69 0.08 0.59 -6.13
N THR A 70 -0.06 1.07 -7.36
CA THR A 70 0.69 0.56 -8.53
C THR A 70 2.18 0.85 -8.37
N ALA A 71 2.57 2.08 -8.05
CA ALA A 71 3.96 2.44 -7.81
C ALA A 71 4.60 1.60 -6.70
N LYS A 72 3.89 1.36 -5.59
CA LYS A 72 4.38 0.53 -4.49
C LYS A 72 4.57 -0.94 -4.91
N ARG A 73 3.63 -1.49 -5.69
CA ARG A 73 3.75 -2.85 -6.23
C ARG A 73 4.97 -2.99 -7.14
N GLU A 74 5.19 -2.04 -8.03
CA GLU A 74 6.33 -2.06 -8.95
C GLU A 74 7.67 -1.90 -8.24
N GLN A 75 7.72 -1.12 -7.16
CA GLN A 75 8.91 -0.99 -6.30
C GLN A 75 9.14 -2.22 -5.39
N GLY A 76 8.31 -3.27 -5.49
CA GLY A 76 8.40 -4.44 -4.63
C GLY A 76 8.02 -4.18 -3.16
N VAL A 77 7.44 -3.01 -2.87
CA VAL A 77 6.92 -2.67 -1.54
C VAL A 77 5.57 -3.36 -1.40
N ALA A 78 5.58 -4.57 -0.85
CA ALA A 78 4.36 -5.30 -0.50
C ALA A 78 3.57 -4.48 0.52
N LEU A 79 2.50 -3.82 0.05
CA LEU A 79 1.47 -3.28 0.93
C LEU A 79 0.85 -4.46 1.66
N ARG A 80 1.10 -4.55 2.97
CA ARG A 80 0.43 -5.56 3.82
C ARG A 80 -1.08 -5.42 3.66
N PRO A 81 -1.83 -6.53 3.59
CA PRO A 81 -3.28 -6.51 3.61
C PRO A 81 -3.84 -5.60 4.71
N ILE A 82 -4.97 -4.95 4.42
CA ILE A 82 -5.61 -4.00 5.36
C ILE A 82 -5.91 -4.70 6.71
N ALA A 83 -6.33 -5.96 6.67
CA ALA A 83 -6.55 -6.78 7.86
C ALA A 83 -5.29 -6.94 8.73
N GLU A 84 -4.13 -7.21 8.12
CA GLU A 84 -2.86 -7.34 8.84
C GLU A 84 -2.38 -6.01 9.43
N THR A 85 -2.69 -4.90 8.77
CA THR A 85 -2.36 -3.56 9.29
C THR A 85 -3.27 -3.16 10.44
N GLU A 86 -4.56 -3.51 10.38
CA GLU A 86 -5.51 -3.32 11.48
C GLU A 86 -5.17 -4.15 12.73
N GLU A 87 -4.75 -5.40 12.57
CA GLU A 87 -4.26 -6.25 13.68
C GLU A 87 -2.99 -5.70 14.31
N VAL A 88 -2.05 -5.22 13.50
CA VAL A 88 -0.81 -4.59 14.00
C VAL A 88 -1.12 -3.30 14.77
N TYR A 89 -2.03 -2.46 14.25
CA TYR A 89 -2.47 -1.27 14.96
C TYR A 89 -3.20 -1.60 16.27
N ARG A 90 -4.09 -2.59 16.25
CA ARG A 90 -4.79 -3.05 17.46
C ARG A 90 -3.78 -3.59 18.49
N THR A 91 -2.81 -4.39 18.06
CA THR A 91 -1.75 -4.94 18.93
C THR A 91 -0.87 -3.84 19.52
N LEU A 92 -0.48 -2.85 18.71
CA LEU A 92 0.29 -1.69 19.18
C LEU A 92 -0.51 -0.83 20.17
N TRP A 93 -1.79 -0.64 19.90
CA TRP A 93 -2.70 0.10 20.77
C TRP A 93 -2.91 -0.59 22.11
N GLU A 94 -3.11 -1.91 22.13
CA GLU A 94 -3.19 -2.70 23.36
C GLU A 94 -1.88 -2.67 24.15
N ARG A 95 -0.72 -2.73 23.48
CA ARG A 95 0.60 -2.59 24.13
C ARG A 95 0.85 -1.20 24.69
N LEU A 96 0.32 -0.16 24.05
CA LEU A 96 0.40 1.23 24.51
C LEU A 96 -0.55 1.46 25.70
N LYS A 97 -1.74 0.87 25.68
CA LYS A 97 -2.70 0.90 26.80
C LYS A 97 -2.27 0.05 27.99
N GLY A 98 -1.50 -1.03 27.76
CA GLY A 98 -0.99 -1.94 28.80
C GLY A 98 0.22 -1.43 29.58
N ARG A 99 0.75 -0.22 29.30
CA ARG A 99 1.83 0.40 30.10
C ARG A 99 1.29 1.22 31.29
N GLY A 100 0.41 0.61 32.08
CA GLY A 100 0.00 1.09 33.40
C GLY A 100 0.47 0.12 34.49
N SER A 101 1.53 0.50 35.20
CA SER A 101 2.10 -0.03 36.46
C SER A 101 2.52 -1.52 36.62
N PRO A 102 3.75 -1.76 37.12
CA PRO A 102 4.25 -3.08 37.52
C PRO A 102 4.03 -3.32 39.02
N SER A 103 3.21 -4.32 39.38
CA SER A 103 3.31 -5.01 40.67
C SER A 103 2.37 -6.22 40.62
N ASP A 104 2.92 -7.40 40.40
CA ASP A 104 2.97 -8.39 41.48
C ASP A 104 3.59 -9.66 40.91
N ALA A 105 4.61 -10.10 41.63
CA ALA A 105 5.22 -11.38 41.48
C ALA A 105 4.13 -12.46 41.58
N GLN A 106 3.99 -13.27 40.54
CA GLN A 106 3.43 -14.60 40.72
C GLN A 106 4.48 -15.60 40.27
N GLU A 107 5.25 -15.99 41.29
CA GLU A 107 6.14 -17.12 41.29
C GLU A 107 5.43 -18.41 40.81
N GLN A 108 6.25 -19.20 40.12
CA GLN A 108 6.09 -20.55 39.56
C GLN A 108 5.00 -21.48 40.14
N PRO A 109 4.39 -22.32 39.28
CA PRO A 109 3.92 -23.65 39.68
C PRO A 109 4.90 -24.74 39.24
N GLY A 110 5.53 -25.36 40.23
CA GLY A 110 5.92 -26.78 40.33
C GLY A 110 6.37 -27.55 39.08
N ARG A 111 7.68 -27.83 39.02
CA ARG A 111 8.25 -28.93 38.23
C ARG A 111 8.85 -29.96 39.20
N PRO A 112 8.37 -31.22 39.26
CA PRO A 112 9.01 -32.26 40.05
C PRO A 112 10.19 -32.89 39.29
N ASP A 113 11.27 -33.05 40.05
CA ASP A 113 12.38 -34.02 39.97
C ASP A 113 13.04 -34.41 38.64
N SER A 114 14.34 -34.11 38.55
CA SER A 114 15.41 -35.12 38.37
C SER A 114 16.79 -34.44 38.38
N PRO A 115 17.65 -34.66 39.39
CA PRO A 115 19.08 -34.51 39.22
C PRO A 115 19.68 -35.86 38.79
N ALA A 116 20.14 -35.92 37.53
CA ALA A 116 21.14 -36.89 37.13
C ALA A 116 22.53 -36.30 37.37
N ALA A 117 23.17 -36.73 38.44
CA ALA A 117 24.62 -36.69 38.67
C ALA A 117 24.91 -37.97 39.47
N GLY A 118 25.74 -38.92 39.03
CA GLY A 118 27.01 -38.73 38.34
C GLY A 118 28.09 -38.65 39.41
N GLU A 119 28.53 -39.85 39.83
CA GLU A 119 29.59 -40.19 40.81
C GLU A 119 29.26 -40.18 42.32
#